data_AF-A0A453EIT4-F1
#
_entry.id   AF-A0A453EIT4-F1
#
_cell.length_a   1.000
_cell.length_b   1.000
_cell.length_c   1.000
_cell.angle_alpha   90.00
_cell.angle_beta   90.00
_cell.angle_gamma   90.00
#
_symmetry.space_group_name_H-M   'P 1'
#
loop_
_entity.id
_entity.type
_entity.pdbx_description
1 polymer ?
#
loop_
_entity_poly.entity_id
_entity_poly.type
_entity_poly.pdbx_seq_one_letter_code
_entity_poly.pdbx_strand_id
1 'polypeptide(L)'
;EEESSIDVKSEEKPKVAQSDSSNLASESITDGIKFSDTAIDFDDVKDFSSFSIIVDGLAIDCEFPDQQRETYYELCCAQKSFLHKDLLKGLNITLVVGAIMETIDIAEGIRACKARVPSRKDFVVWKKNLQALKLLGMNVDFLLKRVDGLLSLPARPRAPAEVKLERARTVAKIKEVESRISSVKDTLEEIDVEMEEMESSAKIVDEMMQLLATAPW
;
A
#
# COMPACT_ATOMS: atom_id res chain seq x y z
N GLU A 1 56.48 -89.43 -28.72
CA GLU A 1 55.98 -88.21 -28.07
C GLU A 1 54.61 -88.56 -27.50
N GLU A 2 54.52 -89.34 -26.42
CA GLU A 2 54.90 -89.03 -25.02
C GLU A 2 54.07 -87.84 -24.51
N GLU A 3 52.91 -88.13 -23.92
CA GLU A 3 52.57 -88.06 -22.48
C GLU A 3 51.97 -86.69 -22.09
N SER A 4 50.69 -86.66 -21.68
CA SER A 4 50.20 -86.80 -20.29
C SER A 4 50.24 -85.44 -19.58
N SER A 5 49.09 -84.78 -19.37
CA SER A 5 48.33 -84.74 -18.09
C SER A 5 49.07 -83.88 -17.03
N ILE A 6 48.52 -82.99 -16.21
CA ILE A 6 47.37 -83.06 -15.29
C ILE A 6 47.17 -81.66 -14.66
N ASP A 7 45.93 -81.36 -14.23
CA ASP A 7 45.50 -80.66 -12.99
C ASP A 7 46.10 -79.29 -12.55
N VAL A 8 45.22 -78.36 -12.12
CA VAL A 8 44.93 -78.10 -10.69
C VAL A 8 43.94 -76.92 -10.53
N LYS A 9 42.89 -77.26 -9.80
CA LYS A 9 41.84 -76.57 -9.02
C LYS A 9 42.24 -75.37 -8.12
N SER A 10 41.22 -74.54 -7.82
CA SER A 10 41.02 -73.64 -6.63
C SER A 10 41.90 -72.38 -6.52
N GLU A 11 41.55 -71.26 -5.85
CA GLU A 11 40.37 -70.66 -5.23
C GLU A 11 40.85 -69.33 -4.61
N GLU A 12 39.92 -68.41 -4.34
CA GLU A 12 40.02 -67.30 -3.38
C GLU A 12 40.84 -66.00 -3.63
N LYS A 13 40.09 -64.90 -3.49
CA LYS A 13 40.41 -63.50 -3.14
C LYS A 13 41.49 -63.35 -2.04
N PRO A 14 42.21 -62.20 -1.87
CA PRO A 14 41.57 -60.99 -1.29
C PRO A 14 42.23 -59.58 -1.48
N LYS A 15 41.53 -58.56 -0.91
CA LYS A 15 41.94 -57.20 -0.43
C LYS A 15 41.88 -56.01 -1.41
N VAL A 16 40.95 -55.03 -1.23
CA VAL A 16 40.98 -53.79 -0.38
C VAL A 16 41.92 -52.73 -0.99
N ALA A 17 41.61 -51.43 -1.25
CA ALA A 17 40.71 -50.46 -0.64
C ALA A 17 40.39 -49.27 -1.59
N GLN A 18 39.33 -48.53 -1.22
CA GLN A 18 39.09 -47.07 -1.37
C GLN A 18 39.06 -46.39 -2.74
N SER A 19 37.87 -45.86 -3.09
CA SER A 19 37.70 -44.43 -3.38
C SER A 19 36.21 -44.08 -3.30
N ASP A 20 35.86 -43.26 -2.32
CA ASP A 20 34.55 -42.67 -2.11
C ASP A 20 34.19 -41.79 -3.32
N SER A 21 33.08 -42.11 -3.99
CA SER A 21 32.38 -41.17 -4.85
C SER A 21 30.98 -41.01 -4.30
N SER A 22 30.87 -40.11 -3.32
CA SER A 22 29.63 -39.54 -2.87
C SER A 22 28.96 -38.83 -4.04
N ASN A 23 28.09 -39.52 -4.78
CA ASN A 23 26.98 -38.87 -5.47
C ASN A 23 25.92 -38.48 -4.44
N LEU A 24 26.33 -37.61 -3.51
CA LEU A 24 25.42 -36.64 -2.92
C LEU A 24 25.13 -35.67 -4.05
N ALA A 25 24.09 -35.97 -4.83
CA ALA A 25 23.44 -34.96 -5.64
C ALA A 25 23.14 -33.82 -4.66
N SER A 26 23.95 -32.78 -4.76
CA SER A 26 23.81 -31.59 -3.97
C SER A 26 22.49 -31.00 -4.44
N GLU A 27 21.43 -31.25 -3.68
CA GLU A 27 20.19 -30.49 -3.80
C GLU A 27 20.61 -29.04 -3.59
N SER A 28 20.81 -28.35 -4.70
CA SER A 28 20.91 -26.91 -4.72
C SER A 28 19.64 -26.41 -4.06
N ILE A 29 19.81 -25.73 -2.92
CA ILE A 29 18.79 -24.94 -2.23
C ILE A 29 18.31 -23.90 -3.25
N THR A 30 17.36 -24.31 -4.07
CA THR A 30 16.50 -23.41 -4.81
C THR A 30 15.21 -23.50 -4.04
N ASP A 31 14.99 -22.46 -3.24
CA ASP A 31 13.79 -22.27 -2.44
C ASP A 31 12.66 -21.88 -3.41
N GLY A 32 12.29 -22.83 -4.26
CA GLY A 32 11.30 -22.68 -5.31
C GLY A 32 10.04 -23.44 -4.98
N ILE A 33 9.02 -23.23 -5.81
CA ILE A 33 7.70 -23.88 -5.69
C ILE A 33 7.87 -25.40 -5.71
N LYS A 34 7.37 -26.08 -4.67
CA LYS A 34 7.47 -27.54 -4.50
C LYS A 34 6.13 -28.19 -4.79
N PHE A 35 6.15 -29.40 -5.37
CA PHE A 35 4.94 -30.21 -5.45
C PHE A 35 4.60 -30.77 -4.07
N SER A 36 3.32 -30.74 -3.70
CA SER A 36 2.77 -31.36 -2.51
C SER A 36 1.83 -32.49 -2.94
N ASP A 37 2.19 -33.72 -2.61
CA ASP A 37 1.39 -34.91 -2.93
C ASP A 37 0.14 -35.05 -2.04
N THR A 38 0.03 -34.26 -0.97
CA THR A 38 -1.06 -34.33 0.00
C THR A 38 -1.80 -33.01 0.14
N ALA A 39 -3.13 -33.06 0.04
CA ALA A 39 -4.00 -31.98 0.47
C ALA A 39 -4.05 -31.96 2.00
N ILE A 40 -3.56 -30.88 2.61
CA ILE A 40 -3.58 -30.67 4.05
C ILE A 40 -4.90 -29.95 4.39
N ASP A 41 -5.67 -30.47 5.35
CA ASP A 41 -6.83 -29.73 5.86
C ASP A 41 -6.37 -28.72 6.92
N PHE A 42 -7.09 -27.60 7.04
CA PHE A 42 -6.66 -26.54 7.98
C PHE A 42 -6.71 -27.02 9.43
N ASP A 43 -7.58 -27.98 9.75
CA ASP A 43 -7.70 -28.57 11.08
C ASP A 43 -6.42 -29.35 11.50
N ASP A 44 -5.58 -29.75 10.55
CA ASP A 44 -4.30 -30.41 10.81
C ASP A 44 -3.15 -29.44 11.09
N VAL A 45 -3.34 -28.13 10.82
CA VAL A 45 -2.33 -27.09 11.06
C VAL A 45 -2.34 -26.69 12.54
N LYS A 46 -1.27 -27.03 13.27
CA LYS A 46 -1.16 -26.80 14.73
C LYS A 46 -0.46 -25.50 15.08
N ASP A 47 0.51 -25.11 14.27
CA ASP A 47 1.36 -23.94 14.45
C ASP A 47 1.84 -23.40 13.10
N PHE A 48 2.53 -22.26 13.14
CA PHE A 48 3.09 -21.61 11.94
C PHE A 48 4.08 -22.51 11.19
N SER A 49 4.84 -23.35 11.88
CA SER A 49 5.81 -24.26 11.25
C SER A 49 5.12 -25.35 10.41
N SER A 50 3.93 -25.76 10.82
CA SER A 50 3.08 -26.72 10.10
C SER A 50 2.19 -26.11 9.02
N PHE A 51 2.15 -24.78 8.91
CA PHE A 51 1.32 -24.07 7.93
C PHE A 51 2.02 -24.05 6.57
N SER A 52 1.32 -24.38 5.49
CA SER A 52 1.83 -24.24 4.12
C SER A 52 0.73 -23.70 3.21
N ILE A 53 1.08 -22.80 2.31
CA ILE A 53 0.19 -22.26 1.29
C ILE A 53 0.28 -23.17 0.07
N ILE A 54 -0.74 -24.01 -0.10
CA ILE A 54 -0.79 -25.01 -1.19
C ILE A 54 -1.92 -24.64 -2.15
N VAL A 55 -1.58 -24.42 -3.42
CA VAL A 55 -2.56 -24.12 -4.47
C VAL A 55 -2.33 -25.04 -5.65
N ASP A 56 -3.38 -25.73 -6.09
CA ASP A 56 -3.31 -26.74 -7.16
C ASP A 56 -2.19 -27.78 -6.97
N GLY A 57 -1.94 -28.18 -5.71
CA GLY A 57 -0.90 -29.14 -5.35
C GLY A 57 0.52 -28.57 -5.34
N LEU A 58 0.67 -27.24 -5.44
CA LEU A 58 1.94 -26.55 -5.38
C LEU A 58 2.07 -25.77 -4.07
N ALA A 59 3.10 -26.08 -3.29
CA ALA A 59 3.50 -25.30 -2.12
C ALA A 59 4.25 -24.05 -2.59
N ILE A 60 3.66 -22.89 -2.32
CA ILE A 60 4.16 -21.57 -2.77
C ILE A 60 4.69 -20.71 -1.62
N ASP A 61 5.05 -21.35 -0.50
CA ASP A 61 5.53 -20.65 0.71
C ASP A 61 6.73 -19.74 0.45
N CYS A 62 7.63 -20.15 -0.45
CA CYS A 62 8.84 -19.40 -0.83
C CYS A 62 8.54 -18.06 -1.53
N GLU A 63 7.32 -17.86 -2.02
CA GLU A 63 6.90 -16.60 -2.66
C GLU A 63 6.59 -15.51 -1.63
N PHE A 64 6.60 -15.84 -0.33
CA PHE A 64 6.25 -14.93 0.75
C PHE A 64 7.41 -14.78 1.74
N PRO A 65 7.87 -13.55 2.01
CA PRO A 65 8.64 -13.24 3.20
C PRO A 65 7.94 -13.74 4.48
N ASP A 66 8.74 -14.21 5.45
CA ASP A 66 8.23 -14.83 6.69
C ASP A 66 7.16 -13.97 7.40
N GLN A 67 7.38 -12.66 7.51
CA GLN A 67 6.43 -11.75 8.17
C GLN A 67 5.08 -11.70 7.46
N GLN A 68 5.08 -11.74 6.13
CA GLN A 68 3.85 -11.71 5.33
C GLN A 68 3.12 -13.06 5.41
N ARG A 69 3.88 -14.17 5.37
CA ARG A 69 3.34 -15.52 5.56
C ARG A 69 2.75 -15.70 6.96
N GLU A 70 3.41 -15.19 8.00
CA GLU A 70 2.92 -15.19 9.38
C GLU A 70 1.62 -14.40 9.49
N THR A 71 1.59 -13.21 8.89
CA THR A 71 0.37 -12.40 8.86
C THR A 71 -0.79 -13.11 8.15
N TYR A 72 -0.50 -13.82 7.06
CA TYR A 72 -1.51 -14.60 6.36
C TYR A 72 -1.98 -15.82 7.16
N TYR A 73 -1.06 -16.51 7.84
CA TYR A 73 -1.37 -17.58 8.77
C TYR A 73 -2.33 -17.10 9.86
N GLU A 74 -2.05 -15.96 10.51
CA GLU A 74 -2.94 -15.38 11.52
C GLU A 74 -4.35 -15.11 10.98
N LEU A 75 -4.46 -14.62 9.74
CA LEU A 75 -5.75 -14.39 9.10
C LEU A 75 -6.50 -15.71 8.86
N CYS A 76 -5.80 -16.75 8.41
CA CYS A 76 -6.37 -18.09 8.25
C CYS A 76 -6.83 -18.65 9.61
N CYS A 77 -6.03 -18.52 10.68
CA CYS A 77 -6.39 -18.91 12.03
C CYS A 77 -7.64 -18.18 12.53
N ALA A 78 -7.74 -16.87 12.29
CA ALA A 78 -8.90 -16.07 12.68
C ALA A 78 -10.19 -16.54 11.98
N GLN A 79 -10.08 -17.12 10.78
CA GLN A 79 -11.20 -17.70 10.05
C GLN A 79 -11.33 -19.22 10.22
N LYS A 80 -10.39 -19.87 10.92
CA LYS A 80 -10.28 -21.33 11.06
C LYS A 80 -10.33 -22.04 9.70
N SER A 81 -9.69 -21.47 8.68
CA SER A 81 -9.71 -21.99 7.32
C SER A 81 -8.60 -21.35 6.49
N PHE A 82 -8.06 -22.08 5.52
CA PHE A 82 -7.25 -21.48 4.46
C PHE A 82 -8.09 -20.49 3.66
N LEU A 83 -7.67 -19.22 3.60
CA LEU A 83 -8.45 -18.21 2.87
C LEU A 83 -8.48 -18.46 1.36
N HIS A 84 -7.54 -19.26 0.84
CA HIS A 84 -7.45 -19.65 -0.57
C HIS A 84 -8.10 -21.01 -0.88
N LYS A 85 -8.84 -21.63 0.06
CA LYS A 85 -9.42 -22.98 -0.10
C LYS A 85 -10.33 -23.12 -1.33
N ASP A 86 -11.14 -22.10 -1.59
CA ASP A 86 -12.13 -22.09 -2.66
C ASP A 86 -11.66 -21.29 -3.89
N LEU A 87 -10.36 -20.97 -3.96
CA LEU A 87 -9.78 -20.25 -5.08
C LEU A 87 -9.98 -21.04 -6.39
N LEU A 88 -10.28 -20.34 -7.47
CA LEU A 88 -10.46 -20.96 -8.78
C LEU A 88 -9.21 -21.78 -9.16
N LYS A 89 -9.44 -23.01 -9.65
CA LYS A 89 -8.37 -23.89 -10.09
C LYS A 89 -7.73 -23.40 -11.39
N GLY A 90 -6.44 -23.65 -11.56
CA GLY A 90 -5.68 -23.31 -12.76
C GLY A 90 -5.34 -21.83 -12.90
N LEU A 91 -5.50 -21.04 -11.82
CA LEU A 91 -5.02 -19.66 -11.81
C LEU A 91 -3.48 -19.65 -11.88
N ASN A 92 -2.95 -18.65 -12.58
CA ASN A 92 -1.51 -18.42 -12.62
C ASN A 92 -0.99 -18.12 -11.19
N ILE A 93 0.12 -18.76 -10.80
CA ILE A 93 0.67 -18.64 -9.44
C ILE A 93 1.01 -17.20 -9.07
N THR A 94 1.51 -16.38 -10.00
CA THR A 94 1.76 -14.95 -9.74
C THR A 94 0.48 -14.21 -9.37
N LEU A 95 -0.66 -14.57 -9.99
CA LEU A 95 -1.96 -13.99 -9.63
C LEU A 95 -2.42 -14.45 -8.24
N VAL A 96 -2.20 -15.72 -7.90
CA VAL A 96 -2.50 -16.30 -6.58
C VAL A 96 -1.69 -15.58 -5.49
N VAL A 97 -0.37 -15.46 -5.70
CA VAL A 97 0.53 -14.75 -4.79
C VAL A 97 0.08 -13.30 -4.62
N GLY A 98 -0.22 -12.61 -5.72
CA GLY A 98 -0.75 -11.25 -5.68
C GLY A 98 -2.08 -11.13 -4.92
N ALA A 99 -2.99 -12.09 -5.07
CA ALA A 99 -4.26 -12.12 -4.36
C ALA A 99 -4.09 -12.30 -2.84
N ILE A 100 -3.16 -13.17 -2.44
CA ILE A 100 -2.80 -13.37 -1.03
C ILE A 100 -2.13 -12.10 -0.47
N MET A 101 -1.18 -11.51 -1.22
CA MET A 101 -0.48 -10.29 -0.82
C MET A 101 -1.43 -9.11 -0.61
N GLU A 102 -2.33 -8.87 -1.57
CA GLU A 102 -3.35 -7.82 -1.46
C GLU A 102 -4.27 -8.05 -0.25
N THR A 103 -4.58 -9.31 0.07
CA THR A 103 -5.37 -9.66 1.26
C THR A 103 -4.62 -9.30 2.56
N ILE A 104 -3.31 -9.58 2.61
CA ILE A 104 -2.43 -9.24 3.73
C ILE A 104 -2.34 -7.72 3.88
N ASP A 105 -2.03 -7.00 2.80
CA ASP A 105 -1.84 -5.54 2.78
C ASP A 105 -3.10 -4.81 3.24
N ILE A 106 -4.28 -5.25 2.78
CA ILE A 106 -5.56 -4.68 3.23
C ILE A 106 -5.77 -4.95 4.73
N ALA A 107 -5.51 -6.17 5.20
CA ALA A 107 -5.66 -6.50 6.61
C ALA A 107 -4.72 -5.66 7.50
N GLU A 108 -3.47 -5.49 7.10
CA GLU A 108 -2.51 -4.62 7.78
C GLU A 108 -2.95 -3.15 7.74
N GLY A 109 -3.38 -2.65 6.59
CA GLY A 109 -3.93 -1.30 6.44
C GLY A 109 -5.12 -1.04 7.38
N ILE A 110 -6.01 -2.03 7.54
CA ILE A 110 -7.11 -1.97 8.50
C ILE A 110 -6.60 -1.93 9.94
N ARG A 111 -5.60 -2.76 10.31
CA ARG A 111 -5.01 -2.72 11.68
C ARG A 111 -4.32 -1.38 11.96
N ALA A 112 -3.64 -0.83 10.96
CA ALA A 112 -2.93 0.45 11.04
C ALA A 112 -3.84 1.67 11.21
N CYS A 113 -5.16 1.53 10.96
CA CYS A 113 -6.16 2.58 11.16
C CYS A 113 -6.14 3.18 12.58
N LYS A 114 -5.63 2.44 13.56
CA LYS A 114 -5.48 2.92 14.95
C LYS A 114 -4.45 4.04 15.08
N ALA A 115 -3.40 4.02 14.26
CA ALA A 115 -2.26 4.95 14.34
C ALA A 115 -2.26 5.99 13.22
N ARG A 116 -2.66 5.61 12.01
CA ARG A 116 -2.77 6.47 10.83
C ARG A 116 -4.19 6.41 10.31
N VAL A 117 -4.80 7.54 9.98
CA VAL A 117 -6.16 7.58 9.43
C VAL A 117 -6.07 7.42 7.91
N PRO A 118 -6.54 6.29 7.31
CA PRO A 118 -6.63 6.17 5.87
C PRO A 118 -7.71 7.11 5.33
N SER A 119 -7.57 7.50 4.07
CA SER A 119 -8.58 8.29 3.40
C SER A 119 -9.84 7.43 3.16
N ARG A 120 -11.01 8.07 3.08
CA ARG A 120 -12.25 7.37 2.67
C ARG A 120 -12.11 6.71 1.29
N LYS A 121 -11.25 7.25 0.41
CA LYS A 121 -10.96 6.66 -0.91
C LYS A 121 -10.23 5.33 -0.78
N ASP A 122 -9.32 5.21 0.20
CA ASP A 122 -8.54 3.99 0.43
C ASP A 122 -9.48 2.83 0.78
N PHE A 123 -10.45 3.07 1.68
CA PHE A 123 -11.47 2.07 2.02
C PHE A 123 -12.34 1.68 0.82
N VAL A 124 -12.65 2.60 -0.09
CA VAL A 124 -13.40 2.27 -1.32
C VAL A 124 -12.57 1.39 -2.26
N VAL A 125 -11.27 1.65 -2.38
CA VAL A 125 -10.35 0.81 -3.16
C VAL A 125 -10.25 -0.58 -2.54
N TRP A 126 -9.98 -0.67 -1.24
CA TRP A 126 -9.93 -1.95 -0.53
C TRP A 126 -11.23 -2.75 -0.67
N LYS A 127 -12.39 -2.09 -0.57
CA LYS A 127 -13.68 -2.75 -0.79
C LYS A 127 -13.77 -3.40 -2.18
N LYS A 128 -13.39 -2.66 -3.23
CA LYS A 128 -13.41 -3.19 -4.61
C LYS A 128 -12.44 -4.34 -4.80
N ASN A 129 -11.23 -4.22 -4.24
CA ASN A 129 -10.22 -5.26 -4.31
C ASN A 129 -10.71 -6.53 -3.60
N LEU A 130 -11.23 -6.42 -2.37
CA LEU A 130 -11.83 -7.55 -1.65
C LEU A 130 -13.01 -8.18 -2.40
N GLN A 131 -13.85 -7.39 -3.06
CA GLN A 131 -14.93 -7.92 -3.91
C GLN A 131 -14.38 -8.72 -5.10
N ALA A 132 -13.32 -8.25 -5.76
CA ALA A 132 -12.66 -8.97 -6.83
C ALA A 132 -11.99 -10.26 -6.33
N LEU A 133 -11.27 -10.20 -5.20
CA LEU A 133 -10.65 -11.36 -4.56
C LEU A 133 -11.70 -12.42 -4.18
N LYS A 134 -12.85 -11.99 -3.65
CA LYS A 134 -13.98 -12.88 -3.39
C LYS A 134 -14.48 -13.58 -4.65
N LEU A 135 -14.57 -12.88 -5.78
CA LEU A 135 -14.96 -13.48 -7.06
C LEU A 135 -13.96 -14.52 -7.57
N LEU A 136 -12.67 -14.37 -7.21
CA LEU A 136 -11.65 -15.39 -7.49
C LEU A 136 -11.74 -16.60 -6.55
N GLY A 137 -12.58 -16.55 -5.52
CA GLY A 137 -12.76 -17.64 -4.54
C GLY A 137 -12.03 -17.45 -3.22
N MET A 138 -11.45 -16.27 -2.96
CA MET A 138 -10.85 -15.98 -1.65
C MET A 138 -11.93 -15.79 -0.58
N ASN A 139 -11.75 -16.43 0.58
CA ASN A 139 -12.57 -16.20 1.76
C ASN A 139 -12.19 -14.89 2.47
N VAL A 140 -12.75 -13.77 2.00
CA VAL A 140 -12.43 -12.42 2.49
C VAL A 140 -13.63 -11.64 3.03
N ASP A 141 -14.75 -12.33 3.27
CA ASP A 141 -16.00 -11.70 3.72
C ASP A 141 -15.86 -10.97 5.07
N PHE A 142 -15.00 -11.47 5.94
CA PHE A 142 -14.73 -10.85 7.23
C PHE A 142 -14.01 -9.49 7.09
N LEU A 143 -13.08 -9.37 6.13
CA LEU A 143 -12.42 -8.10 5.80
C LEU A 143 -13.41 -7.16 5.13
N LEU A 144 -14.23 -7.66 4.20
CA LEU A 144 -15.24 -6.85 3.51
C LEU A 144 -16.22 -6.22 4.49
N LYS A 145 -16.74 -7.01 5.44
CA LYS A 145 -17.59 -6.53 6.54
C LYS A 145 -16.90 -5.45 7.38
N ARG A 146 -15.60 -5.60 7.65
CA ARG A 146 -14.84 -4.62 8.44
C ARG A 146 -14.63 -3.32 7.67
N VAL A 147 -14.32 -3.39 6.36
CA VAL A 147 -14.21 -2.21 5.49
C VAL A 147 -15.56 -1.49 5.37
N ASP A 148 -16.66 -2.22 5.23
CA ASP A 148 -18.00 -1.64 5.22
C ASP A 148 -18.34 -0.95 6.54
N GLY A 149 -17.98 -1.57 7.67
CA GLY A 149 -18.05 -0.94 8.98
C GLY A 149 -17.30 0.39 9.01
N LEU A 150 -16.04 0.42 8.55
CA LEU A 150 -15.22 1.63 8.50
C LEU A 150 -15.81 2.71 7.58
N LEU A 151 -16.37 2.34 6.43
CA LEU A 151 -17.03 3.28 5.50
C LEU A 151 -18.34 3.86 6.05
N SER A 152 -19.04 3.09 6.88
CA SER A 152 -20.27 3.51 7.55
C SER A 152 -20.05 4.48 8.70
N LEU A 153 -18.83 4.53 9.25
CA LEU A 153 -18.49 5.47 10.30
C LEU A 153 -18.59 6.91 9.77
N PRO A 154 -19.19 7.84 10.56
CA PRO A 154 -19.11 9.25 10.25
C PRO A 154 -17.64 9.67 10.24
N ALA A 155 -17.32 10.71 9.47
CA ALA A 155 -15.99 11.31 9.54
C ALA A 155 -15.66 11.59 11.01
N ARG A 156 -14.51 11.10 11.47
CA ARG A 156 -14.09 11.28 12.86
C ARG A 156 -14.22 12.77 13.21
N PRO A 157 -14.87 13.13 14.33
CA PRO A 157 -14.93 14.51 14.75
C PRO A 157 -13.52 15.06 14.83
N ARG A 158 -13.23 16.14 14.09
CA ARG A 158 -11.91 16.79 14.12
C ARG A 158 -11.58 17.10 15.57
N ALA A 159 -10.34 16.84 15.97
CA ALA A 159 -9.93 17.13 17.33
C ALA A 159 -10.13 18.64 17.59
N PRO A 160 -10.64 19.05 18.77
CA PRO A 160 -10.83 20.47 19.07
C PRO A 160 -9.56 21.31 18.87
N ALA A 161 -8.38 20.72 19.05
CA ALA A 161 -7.09 21.35 18.80
C ALA A 161 -6.85 21.67 17.31
N GLU A 162 -7.23 20.76 16.41
CA GLU A 162 -7.08 20.93 14.96
C GLU A 162 -8.01 22.06 14.46
N VAL A 163 -9.26 22.06 14.92
CA VAL A 163 -10.23 23.12 14.61
C VAL A 163 -9.76 24.48 15.16
N LYS A 164 -9.19 24.51 16.37
CA LYS A 164 -8.63 25.74 16.95
C LYS A 164 -7.45 26.27 16.13
N LEU A 165 -6.55 25.40 15.67
CA LEU A 165 -5.41 25.79 14.84
C LEU A 165 -5.86 26.30 13.47
N GLU A 166 -6.82 25.62 12.83
CA GLU A 166 -7.42 26.06 11.57
C GLU A 166 -8.12 27.42 11.74
N ARG A 167 -8.92 27.60 12.79
CA ARG A 167 -9.54 28.89 13.12
C ARG A 167 -8.49 29.98 13.32
N ALA A 168 -7.43 29.72 14.07
CA ALA A 168 -6.36 30.70 14.30
C ALA A 168 -5.69 31.13 12.99
N ARG A 169 -5.41 30.18 12.09
CA ARG A 169 -4.87 30.47 10.76
C ARG A 169 -5.83 31.31 9.92
N THR A 170 -7.12 30.99 9.92
CA THR A 170 -8.12 31.77 9.18
C THR A 170 -8.27 33.18 9.75
N VAL A 171 -8.27 33.34 11.08
CA VAL A 171 -8.30 34.65 11.73
C VAL A 171 -7.06 35.48 11.38
N ALA A 172 -5.87 34.87 11.33
CA ALA A 172 -4.66 35.58 10.90
C ALA A 172 -4.77 36.10 9.46
N LYS A 173 -5.30 35.28 8.54
CA LYS A 173 -5.55 35.70 7.15
C LYS A 173 -6.59 36.83 7.05
N ILE A 174 -7.64 36.80 7.86
CA ILE A 174 -8.64 37.88 7.91
C ILE A 174 -7.94 39.19 8.31
N LYS A 175 -7.15 39.18 9.39
CA LYS A 175 -6.40 40.37 9.84
C LYS A 175 -5.43 40.90 8.78
N GLU A 176 -4.76 40.00 8.05
CA GLU A 176 -3.89 40.38 6.94
C GLU A 176 -4.67 41.09 5.83
N VAL A 177 -5.83 40.56 5.44
CA VAL A 177 -6.71 41.18 4.45
C VAL A 177 -7.26 42.52 4.94
N GLU A 178 -7.69 42.61 6.20
CA GLU A 178 -8.15 43.87 6.80
C GLU A 178 -7.06 44.95 6.76
N SER A 179 -5.81 44.60 7.11
CA SER A 179 -4.67 45.52 7.02
C SER A 179 -4.44 46.03 5.59
N ARG A 180 -4.54 45.13 4.59
CA ARG A 180 -4.43 45.50 3.17
C ARG A 180 -5.57 46.43 2.74
N ILE A 181 -6.80 46.19 3.21
CA ILE A 181 -7.94 47.08 2.92
C ILE A 181 -7.71 48.47 3.51
N SER A 182 -7.22 48.56 4.75
CA SER A 182 -6.90 49.86 5.37
C SER A 182 -5.84 50.61 4.57
N SER A 183 -4.77 49.94 4.15
CA SER A 183 -3.73 50.58 3.32
C SER A 183 -4.28 51.08 1.99
N VAL A 184 -5.15 50.32 1.31
CA VAL A 184 -5.78 50.77 0.06
C VAL A 184 -6.71 51.97 0.29
N LYS A 185 -7.40 52.00 1.44
CA LYS A 185 -8.24 53.14 1.81
C LYS A 185 -7.42 54.41 2.03
N ASP A 186 -6.28 54.29 2.71
CA ASP A 186 -5.39 55.44 2.93
C ASP A 186 -4.86 55.98 1.60
N THR A 187 -4.48 55.11 0.65
CA THR A 187 -4.05 55.54 -0.69
C THR A 187 -5.18 56.19 -1.50
N LEU A 188 -6.43 55.79 -1.28
CA LEU A 188 -7.58 56.41 -1.95
C LEU A 188 -7.80 57.83 -1.43
N GLU A 189 -7.69 58.04 -0.11
CA GLU A 189 -7.82 59.37 0.51
C GLU A 189 -6.73 60.33 0.02
N GLU A 190 -5.49 59.83 -0.17
CA GLU A 190 -4.39 60.62 -0.76
C GLU A 190 -4.71 61.04 -2.21
N ILE A 191 -5.19 60.10 -3.04
CA ILE A 191 -5.57 60.40 -4.43
C ILE A 191 -6.72 61.41 -4.49
N ASP A 192 -7.72 61.29 -3.60
CA ASP A 192 -8.85 62.23 -3.56
C ASP A 192 -8.38 63.66 -3.22
N VAL A 193 -7.43 63.80 -2.29
CA VAL A 193 -6.82 65.11 -1.97
C VAL A 193 -6.05 65.67 -3.18
N GLU A 194 -5.21 64.85 -3.84
CA GLU A 194 -4.48 65.27 -5.04
C GLU A 194 -5.43 65.70 -6.18
N MET A 195 -6.57 65.01 -6.32
CA MET A 195 -7.59 65.32 -7.33
C MET A 195 -8.21 66.70 -7.08
N GLU A 196 -8.62 66.99 -5.84
CA GLU A 196 -9.17 68.31 -5.46
C GLU A 196 -8.16 69.44 -5.66
N GLU A 197 -6.88 69.22 -5.33
CA GLU A 197 -5.81 70.17 -5.59
C GLU A 197 -5.64 70.44 -7.09
N MET A 198 -5.59 69.39 -7.91
CA MET A 198 -5.52 69.50 -9.37
C MET A 198 -6.72 70.26 -9.94
N GLU A 199 -7.94 69.96 -9.50
CA GLU A 199 -9.15 70.66 -9.93
C GLU A 199 -9.12 72.15 -9.58
N SER A 200 -8.66 72.50 -8.37
CA SER A 200 -8.53 73.89 -7.94
C SER A 200 -7.52 74.65 -8.80
N SER A 201 -6.38 74.04 -9.12
CA SER A 201 -5.36 74.63 -9.97
C SER A 201 -5.84 74.85 -11.40
N ALA A 202 -6.60 73.89 -11.95
CA ALA A 202 -7.17 73.98 -13.29
C ALA A 202 -8.19 75.13 -13.38
N LYS A 203 -9.03 75.33 -12.35
CA LYS A 203 -9.97 76.46 -12.28
C LYS A 203 -9.23 77.81 -12.32
N ILE A 204 -8.15 77.96 -11.55
CA ILE A 204 -7.35 79.20 -11.54
C ILE A 204 -6.74 79.47 -12.93
N VAL A 205 -6.21 78.44 -13.60
CA VAL A 205 -5.63 78.58 -14.94
C VAL A 205 -6.70 78.99 -15.96
N ASP A 206 -7.89 78.39 -15.91
CA ASP A 206 -8.99 78.74 -16.80
C ASP A 206 -9.45 80.19 -16.59
N GLU A 207 -9.63 80.62 -15.34
CA GLU A 207 -9.96 82.01 -15.00
C GLU A 207 -8.91 82.99 -15.53
N MET A 208 -7.62 82.69 -15.36
CA MET A 208 -6.54 83.54 -15.85
C MET A 208 -6.48 83.59 -17.38
N MET A 209 -6.76 82.46 -18.05
CA MET A 209 -6.86 82.40 -19.51
C MET A 209 -8.02 83.25 -20.03
N GLN A 210 -9.19 83.18 -19.40
CA GLN A 210 -10.35 84.00 -19.75
C GLN A 210 -10.07 85.50 -19.58
N LEU A 211 -9.39 85.89 -18.49
CA LEU A 211 -9.00 87.28 -18.26
C LEU A 211 -8.07 87.80 -19.36
N LEU A 212 -7.06 87.02 -19.75
CA LEU A 212 -6.14 87.38 -20.83
C LEU A 212 -6.85 87.48 -22.18
N ALA A 213 -7.76 86.55 -22.48
CA ALA A 213 -8.52 86.55 -23.74
C ALA A 213 -9.49 87.73 -23.87
N THR A 214 -9.91 88.33 -22.76
CA THR A 214 -10.89 89.44 -22.72
C THR A 214 -10.26 90.82 -22.49
N ALA A 215 -8.93 90.89 -22.37
CA ALA A 215 -8.21 92.16 -22.19
C ALA A 215 -8.22 93.04 -23.47
N PRO A 216 -8.18 94.38 -23.35
CA PRO A 216 -8.06 95.28 -24.50
C PRO A 216 -6.72 95.11 -25.23
N TRP A 217 -6.73 95.31 -26.56
CA TRP A 217 -5.54 95.24 -27.43
C TRP A 217 -4.58 96.42 -27.25
#